data_AF-A0A368G574-F1
#
_entry.id   AF-A0A368G574-F1
#
_cell.length_a   1.000
_cell.length_b   1.000
_cell.length_c   1.000
_cell.angle_alpha   90.00
_cell.angle_beta   90.00
_cell.angle_gamma   90.00
#
_symmetry.space_group_name_H-M   'P 1'
#
loop_
_entity.id
_entity.type
_entity.pdbx_description
1 polymer ?
#
loop_
_entity_poly.entity_id
_entity_poly.type
_entity_poly.pdbx_seq_one_letter_code
_entity_poly.pdbx_strand_id
1 'polypeptide(L)'
;MIKTGKRSAAGTVIQSASIFEFQKPIDYKIVDRTEYAVNRRILSKYLLIGQKPRKRRNAAIIGERFRWPNATVPFEFKDNNTEWQGIIRKGMYKWQKETCIRFVRRTTEKDYAIFFKGGGCYSNVGRTGGRQYVSIGWGCEGGGIVAHEIGHALGFWHEQSRPDRDNYININEENISRGTKGNFEKRNDIMDSDIPYDFGSVMHYGPQAFTNNWKFVTIETKDHRFQHTIGQRADISFIDVKHANRLYCSHICKTNLQCENGGYEDPRNCMRCKCPPGLGGIRCERIAESTPGCGGELFATGAWQTLRNTIVGSCYWRIYVSILILQAPSGRIHFEVIETNFVCDSSCADEYLEIKHSKNMEQTGFRQCCNPAPGRILSEGNQVIVSSVSRRIPSNFTLRYIIDSESIPTPPPAAWEGHGGLTGLLAANEAGIDNTFETLILKDFPRALGRSRGGNNIASLFGILDSFLKPG
;
A
#
# COMPACT_ATOMS: atom_id res chain seq x y z
N MET A 1 4.37 -49.10 -32.89
CA MET A 1 3.57 -49.02 -31.65
C MET A 1 3.46 -47.55 -31.24
N ILE A 2 2.29 -46.95 -31.46
CA ILE A 2 1.99 -45.57 -31.07
C ILE A 2 1.54 -45.63 -29.60
N LYS A 3 2.34 -45.10 -28.68
CA LYS A 3 1.89 -44.79 -27.32
C LYS A 3 1.62 -43.30 -27.22
N THR A 4 0.34 -42.96 -27.20
CA THR A 4 -0.23 -41.68 -26.83
C THR A 4 0.17 -41.31 -25.40
N GLY A 5 1.05 -40.33 -25.24
CA GLY A 5 1.39 -39.73 -23.94
C GLY A 5 0.42 -38.60 -23.60
N LYS A 6 -0.44 -38.84 -22.60
CA LYS A 6 -1.31 -37.84 -21.97
C LYS A 6 -0.46 -36.64 -21.51
N ARG A 7 -0.80 -35.42 -21.97
CA ARG A 7 -0.34 -34.18 -21.34
C ARG A 7 -1.03 -34.06 -19.97
N SER A 8 -0.30 -34.38 -18.91
CA SER A 8 -0.66 -33.99 -17.54
C SER A 8 -0.57 -32.46 -17.44
N ALA A 9 -1.66 -31.79 -17.09
CA ALA A 9 -1.64 -30.37 -16.78
C ALA A 9 -0.85 -30.16 -15.47
N ALA A 10 0.43 -29.80 -15.60
CA ALA A 10 1.23 -29.40 -14.45
C ALA A 10 0.67 -28.07 -13.90
N GLY A 11 0.13 -28.09 -12.69
CA GLY A 11 -0.22 -26.86 -11.96
C GLY A 11 1.04 -26.03 -11.66
N THR A 12 0.91 -24.71 -11.66
CA THR A 12 2.01 -23.82 -11.26
C THR A 12 1.97 -23.62 -9.75
N VAL A 13 3.00 -24.09 -9.05
CA VAL A 13 3.23 -23.84 -7.63
C VAL A 13 3.94 -22.51 -7.48
N ILE A 14 3.41 -21.62 -6.64
CA ILE A 14 4.02 -20.35 -6.28
C ILE A 14 4.49 -20.42 -4.84
N GLN A 15 5.74 -20.03 -4.63
CA GLN A 15 6.32 -19.87 -3.30
C GLN A 15 6.20 -18.42 -2.84
N SER A 16 5.65 -18.21 -1.65
CA SER A 16 5.74 -16.92 -0.98
C SER A 16 7.17 -16.68 -0.48
N ALA A 17 7.62 -15.43 -0.53
CA ALA A 17 8.80 -15.03 0.22
C ALA A 17 8.55 -15.31 1.71
N SER A 18 9.32 -16.23 2.30
CA SER A 18 9.22 -16.58 3.71
C SER A 18 9.48 -15.34 4.58
N ILE A 19 8.65 -15.11 5.61
CA ILE A 19 8.82 -14.00 6.58
C ILE A 19 9.83 -14.39 7.69
N PHE A 20 10.93 -15.04 7.31
CA PHE A 20 12.15 -14.97 8.11
C PHE A 20 12.69 -13.54 7.87
N GLU A 21 12.77 -12.57 8.78
CA GLU A 21 13.12 -12.58 10.20
C GLU A 21 12.69 -11.26 10.87
N PHE A 22 12.61 -11.32 12.20
CA PHE A 22 12.39 -10.28 13.22
C PHE A 22 12.73 -8.81 12.90
N GLN A 23 11.79 -7.94 13.30
CA GLN A 23 11.97 -6.63 13.95
C GLN A 23 13.42 -6.14 14.09
N LYS A 24 13.92 -5.43 13.08
CA LYS A 24 15.01 -4.47 13.25
C LYS A 24 14.60 -3.13 12.63
N PRO A 25 15.01 -2.01 13.24
CA PRO A 25 14.69 -0.68 12.74
C PRO A 25 15.17 -0.52 11.30
N ILE A 26 14.29 0.05 10.49
CA ILE A 26 14.40 0.20 9.04
C ILE A 26 15.41 1.31 8.74
N ASP A 27 16.55 0.94 8.18
CA ASP A 27 17.51 1.86 7.55
C ASP A 27 17.99 1.24 6.22
N TYR A 28 17.05 1.04 5.29
CA TYR A 28 17.42 0.71 3.90
C TYR A 28 17.51 2.00 3.09
N LYS A 29 18.61 2.16 2.36
CA LYS A 29 18.80 3.30 1.46
C LYS A 29 17.94 3.12 0.22
N ILE A 30 16.97 4.00 0.02
CA ILE A 30 16.36 4.22 -1.30
C ILE A 30 17.48 4.79 -2.18
N VAL A 31 17.68 4.20 -3.36
CA VAL A 31 18.64 4.77 -4.32
C VAL A 31 18.04 6.08 -4.80
N ASP A 32 18.65 7.20 -4.42
CA ASP A 32 18.20 8.52 -4.86
C ASP A 32 18.27 8.59 -6.39
N ARG A 33 17.09 8.53 -7.02
CA ARG A 33 16.89 8.72 -8.46
C ARG A 33 16.02 9.96 -8.71
N THR A 34 16.06 10.96 -7.83
CA THR A 34 15.39 12.26 -8.05
C THR A 34 15.77 12.87 -9.40
N GLU A 35 17.01 12.68 -9.85
CA GLU A 35 17.47 13.09 -11.18
C GLU A 35 16.80 12.32 -12.35
N TYR A 36 16.38 11.07 -12.13
CA TYR A 36 15.73 10.23 -13.16
C TYR A 36 14.23 10.58 -13.33
N ALA A 37 13.57 11.02 -12.26
CA ALA A 37 12.16 11.44 -12.27
C ALA A 37 11.94 12.77 -13.01
N VAL A 38 12.87 13.71 -12.87
CA VAL A 38 12.85 15.00 -13.59
C VAL A 38 13.09 14.79 -15.09
N ASN A 39 14.07 13.95 -15.44
CA ASN A 39 14.40 13.66 -16.84
C ASN A 39 13.30 12.84 -17.57
N ARG A 40 12.55 11.97 -16.87
CA ARG A 40 11.38 11.28 -17.46
C ARG A 40 10.21 12.21 -17.77
N ARG A 41 9.99 13.29 -17.01
CA ARG A 41 8.94 14.28 -17.35
C ARG A 41 9.21 14.94 -18.69
N ILE A 42 10.49 15.26 -18.97
CA ILE A 42 10.94 15.85 -20.23
C ILE A 42 10.78 14.85 -21.39
N LEU A 43 11.17 13.59 -21.19
CA LEU A 43 11.03 12.53 -22.21
C LEU A 43 9.56 12.12 -22.46
N SER A 44 8.70 12.12 -21.45
CA SER A 44 7.28 11.76 -21.58
C SER A 44 6.48 12.78 -22.40
N LYS A 45 6.89 14.06 -22.39
CA LYS A 45 6.28 15.10 -23.24
C LYS A 45 6.55 14.89 -24.73
N TYR A 46 7.64 14.18 -25.09
CA TYR A 46 8.02 13.92 -26.48
C TYR A 46 7.54 12.57 -27.03
N LEU A 47 6.99 11.66 -26.20
CA LEU A 47 6.66 10.27 -26.58
C LEU A 47 5.16 9.96 -26.65
N LEU A 48 4.27 10.96 -26.59
CA LEU A 48 2.82 10.77 -26.66
C LEU A 48 2.26 10.95 -28.08
N ILE A 49 2.83 10.23 -29.05
CA ILE A 49 2.17 9.99 -30.34
C ILE A 49 2.04 8.47 -30.52
N GLY A 50 0.84 7.93 -30.31
CA GLY A 50 0.47 6.62 -30.85
C GLY A 50 0.27 5.44 -29.89
N GLN A 51 0.01 5.63 -28.58
CA GLN A 51 -0.42 4.50 -27.76
C GLN A 51 -1.94 4.28 -27.83
N LYS A 52 -2.36 3.19 -28.51
CA LYS A 52 -3.72 2.63 -28.41
C LYS A 52 -4.08 2.44 -26.92
N PRO A 53 -5.34 2.63 -26.49
CA PRO A 53 -5.74 2.41 -25.11
C PRO A 53 -5.41 0.96 -24.72
N ARG A 54 -4.39 0.79 -23.89
CA ARG A 54 -3.94 -0.52 -23.43
C ARG A 54 -4.99 -1.06 -22.46
N LYS A 55 -5.51 -2.25 -22.76
CA LYS A 55 -6.49 -2.97 -21.93
C LYS A 55 -5.96 -3.11 -20.50
N ARG A 56 -6.78 -2.71 -19.52
CA ARG A 56 -6.52 -2.94 -18.09
C ARG A 56 -6.58 -4.46 -17.82
N ARG A 57 -5.70 -4.97 -16.96
CA ARG A 57 -5.50 -6.42 -16.70
C ARG A 57 -5.47 -6.68 -15.20
N ASN A 58 -5.89 -7.85 -14.73
CA ASN A 58 -5.94 -8.19 -13.30
C ASN A 58 -4.99 -9.34 -12.93
N ALA A 59 -4.71 -9.56 -11.64
CA ALA A 59 -3.83 -10.65 -11.22
C ALA A 59 -4.53 -12.03 -11.12
N ALA A 60 -5.52 -12.38 -11.96
CA ALA A 60 -6.19 -13.70 -11.89
C ALA A 60 -5.90 -14.58 -13.11
N ILE A 61 -5.75 -15.89 -12.88
CA ILE A 61 -5.54 -16.88 -13.95
C ILE A 61 -6.75 -16.95 -14.89
N ILE A 62 -6.50 -16.95 -16.20
CA ILE A 62 -7.56 -17.07 -17.23
C ILE A 62 -8.15 -18.48 -17.26
N GLY A 63 -9.49 -18.56 -17.27
CA GLY A 63 -10.25 -19.76 -17.63
C GLY A 63 -11.08 -20.35 -16.49
N GLU A 64 -12.36 -20.59 -16.77
CA GLU A 64 -13.35 -21.12 -15.80
C GLU A 64 -12.94 -22.45 -15.17
N ARG A 65 -12.18 -23.28 -15.88
CA ARG A 65 -11.68 -24.56 -15.35
C ARG A 65 -10.81 -24.40 -14.09
N PHE A 66 -10.19 -23.25 -13.90
CA PHE A 66 -9.35 -22.98 -12.72
C PHE A 66 -10.15 -22.42 -11.54
N ARG A 67 -11.46 -22.21 -11.71
CA ARG A 67 -12.35 -21.80 -10.62
C ARG A 67 -12.82 -23.02 -9.84
N TRP A 68 -12.96 -22.84 -8.54
CA TRP A 68 -13.63 -23.79 -7.67
C TRP A 68 -15.14 -23.78 -7.94
N PRO A 69 -15.77 -24.92 -8.25
CA PRO A 69 -17.20 -24.99 -8.52
C PRO A 69 -18.03 -24.45 -7.34
N ASN A 70 -19.11 -23.73 -7.65
CA ASN A 70 -20.03 -23.16 -6.66
C ASN A 70 -19.34 -22.30 -5.60
N ALA A 71 -18.21 -21.67 -5.94
CA ALA A 71 -17.36 -20.92 -5.01
C ALA A 71 -17.01 -21.69 -3.73
N THR A 72 -16.96 -23.03 -3.81
CA THR A 72 -16.75 -23.90 -2.65
C THR A 72 -15.43 -24.63 -2.79
N VAL A 73 -14.58 -24.52 -1.77
CA VAL A 73 -13.27 -25.17 -1.69
C VAL A 73 -13.33 -26.28 -0.64
N PRO A 74 -13.48 -27.56 -1.06
CA PRO A 74 -13.32 -28.69 -0.16
C PRO A 74 -11.88 -28.75 0.35
N PHE A 75 -11.69 -29.01 1.64
CA PHE A 75 -10.35 -29.06 2.23
C PHE A 75 -10.17 -30.15 3.29
N GLU A 76 -8.90 -30.52 3.48
CA GLU A 76 -8.42 -31.41 4.54
C GLU A 76 -7.22 -30.79 5.28
N PHE A 77 -7.01 -31.21 6.52
CA PHE A 77 -5.81 -30.91 7.30
C PHE A 77 -4.98 -32.18 7.41
N LYS A 78 -3.69 -32.10 7.05
CA LYS A 78 -2.76 -33.22 7.20
C LYS A 78 -2.29 -33.43 8.65
N ASP A 79 -2.42 -32.40 9.49
CA ASP A 79 -2.00 -32.37 10.89
C ASP A 79 -3.20 -32.05 11.80
N ASN A 80 -3.25 -32.68 12.98
CA ASN A 80 -4.32 -32.52 13.97
C ASN A 80 -4.04 -31.43 15.01
N ASN A 81 -2.90 -30.73 14.94
CA ASN A 81 -2.58 -29.60 15.81
C ASN A 81 -3.66 -28.50 15.68
N THR A 82 -4.39 -28.26 16.77
CA THR A 82 -5.57 -27.39 16.80
C THR A 82 -5.23 -25.93 16.60
N GLU A 83 -4.09 -25.46 17.10
CA GLU A 83 -3.62 -24.08 16.95
C GLU A 83 -3.32 -23.75 15.48
N TRP A 84 -2.53 -24.61 14.82
CA TRP A 84 -2.19 -24.50 13.40
C TRP A 84 -3.44 -24.56 12.51
N GLN A 85 -4.37 -25.47 12.80
CA GLN A 85 -5.66 -25.49 12.10
C GLN A 85 -6.48 -24.21 12.39
N GLY A 86 -6.41 -23.67 13.61
CA GLY A 86 -7.05 -22.41 14.00
C GLY A 86 -6.54 -21.23 13.17
N ILE A 87 -5.24 -21.15 12.95
CA ILE A 87 -4.61 -20.15 12.07
C ILE A 87 -5.11 -20.28 10.63
N ILE A 88 -5.21 -21.51 10.10
CA ILE A 88 -5.74 -21.72 8.75
C ILE A 88 -7.20 -21.26 8.65
N ARG A 89 -8.01 -21.59 9.65
CA ARG A 89 -9.41 -21.13 9.74
C ARG A 89 -9.50 -19.61 9.80
N LYS A 90 -8.55 -18.89 10.44
CA LYS A 90 -8.50 -17.42 10.40
C LYS A 90 -8.28 -16.90 8.97
N GLY A 91 -7.38 -17.53 8.20
CA GLY A 91 -7.16 -17.19 6.79
C GLY A 91 -8.40 -17.45 5.92
N MET A 92 -9.05 -18.61 6.10
CA MET A 92 -10.33 -18.92 5.44
C MET A 92 -11.40 -17.89 5.79
N TYR A 93 -11.51 -17.51 7.07
CA TYR A 93 -12.48 -16.54 7.54
C TYR A 93 -12.34 -15.18 6.87
N LYS A 94 -11.10 -14.73 6.59
CA LYS A 94 -10.86 -13.46 5.86
C LYS A 94 -11.55 -13.44 4.50
N TRP A 95 -11.50 -14.52 3.73
CA TRP A 95 -12.22 -14.64 2.47
C TRP A 95 -13.72 -14.81 2.67
N GLN A 96 -14.14 -15.66 3.61
CA GLN A 96 -15.56 -15.96 3.84
C GLN A 96 -16.34 -14.72 4.29
N LYS A 97 -15.78 -13.89 5.18
CA LYS A 97 -16.47 -12.70 5.71
C LYS A 97 -16.75 -11.65 4.62
N GLU A 98 -15.90 -11.60 3.58
CA GLU A 98 -15.97 -10.57 2.54
C GLU A 98 -16.59 -11.05 1.21
N THR A 99 -16.76 -12.37 1.03
CA THR A 99 -17.18 -12.97 -0.24
C THR A 99 -18.24 -14.06 -0.08
N CYS A 100 -18.71 -14.61 -1.21
CA CYS A 100 -19.54 -15.81 -1.24
C CYS A 100 -18.74 -17.12 -1.14
N ILE A 101 -17.40 -17.07 -1.18
CA ILE A 101 -16.55 -18.26 -1.17
C ILE A 101 -16.68 -19.01 0.15
N ARG A 102 -16.76 -20.34 0.12
CA ARG A 102 -16.90 -21.20 1.30
C ARG A 102 -15.84 -22.29 1.34
N PHE A 103 -15.34 -22.58 2.54
CA PHE A 103 -14.42 -23.67 2.79
C PHE A 103 -15.16 -24.78 3.55
N VAL A 104 -15.21 -25.98 2.98
CA VAL A 104 -15.95 -27.11 3.56
C VAL A 104 -15.00 -28.27 3.84
N ARG A 105 -15.21 -29.00 4.94
CA ARG A 105 -14.45 -30.23 5.18
C ARG A 105 -14.79 -31.23 4.09
N ARG A 106 -13.76 -31.75 3.43
CA ARG A 106 -13.93 -32.76 2.40
C ARG A 106 -14.62 -34.01 2.95
N THR A 107 -15.48 -34.57 2.11
CA THR A 107 -16.10 -35.87 2.28
C THR A 107 -15.73 -36.76 1.08
N THR A 108 -16.43 -36.61 -0.04
CA THR A 108 -16.29 -37.42 -1.25
C THR A 108 -15.80 -36.63 -2.46
N GLU A 109 -15.57 -35.33 -2.32
CA GLU A 109 -15.19 -34.46 -3.43
C GLU A 109 -13.86 -34.91 -4.06
N LYS A 110 -13.82 -34.94 -5.39
CA LYS A 110 -12.62 -35.37 -6.14
C LYS A 110 -11.51 -34.32 -6.10
N ASP A 111 -11.88 -33.05 -6.19
CA ASP A 111 -10.96 -31.92 -6.23
C ASP A 111 -10.99 -31.20 -4.89
N TYR A 112 -9.84 -31.02 -4.26
CA TYR A 112 -9.76 -30.46 -2.90
C TYR A 112 -8.35 -29.99 -2.53
N ALA A 113 -8.30 -29.06 -1.57
CA ALA A 113 -7.06 -28.55 -0.99
C ALA A 113 -6.64 -29.35 0.26
N ILE A 114 -5.37 -29.73 0.33
CA ILE A 114 -4.76 -30.34 1.52
C ILE A 114 -3.80 -29.32 2.12
N PHE A 115 -4.16 -28.81 3.30
CA PHE A 115 -3.24 -28.00 4.07
C PHE A 115 -2.25 -28.90 4.82
N PHE A 116 -0.98 -28.54 4.81
CA PHE A 116 0.08 -29.27 5.52
C PHE A 116 1.26 -28.37 5.88
N LYS A 117 2.11 -28.84 6.79
CA LYS A 117 3.37 -28.18 7.16
C LYS A 117 4.49 -28.61 6.23
N GLY A 118 4.76 -27.82 5.18
CA GLY A 118 5.91 -27.99 4.30
C GLY A 118 7.06 -27.03 4.65
N GLY A 119 8.08 -27.00 3.79
CA GLY A 119 9.16 -26.01 3.88
C GLY A 119 8.69 -24.65 3.32
N GLY A 120 8.28 -23.74 4.22
CA GLY A 120 7.76 -22.41 3.86
C GLY A 120 6.29 -22.40 3.44
N CYS A 121 5.86 -21.30 2.81
CA CYS A 121 4.48 -21.06 2.40
C CYS A 121 4.37 -21.12 0.87
N TYR A 122 3.46 -21.94 0.35
CA TYR A 122 3.24 -22.04 -1.10
C TYR A 122 1.91 -22.72 -1.44
N SER A 123 1.43 -22.45 -2.64
CA SER A 123 0.17 -22.97 -3.17
C SER A 123 0.16 -23.00 -4.69
N ASN A 124 -0.71 -23.83 -5.27
CA ASN A 124 -0.96 -23.78 -6.71
C ASN A 124 -1.89 -22.61 -7.06
N VAL A 125 -1.75 -22.06 -8.27
CA VAL A 125 -2.70 -21.05 -8.76
C VAL A 125 -3.97 -21.69 -9.31
N GLY A 126 -5.08 -21.46 -8.62
CA GLY A 126 -6.40 -21.94 -8.98
C GLY A 126 -6.62 -23.42 -8.67
N ARG A 127 -7.78 -23.93 -9.08
CA ARG A 127 -8.12 -25.35 -9.01
C ARG A 127 -7.34 -26.11 -10.09
N THR A 128 -6.48 -27.04 -9.68
CA THR A 128 -5.67 -27.86 -10.61
C THR A 128 -6.32 -29.20 -10.96
N GLY A 129 -7.36 -29.60 -10.23
CA GLY A 129 -8.00 -30.91 -10.31
C GLY A 129 -7.31 -31.95 -9.42
N GLY A 130 -8.11 -32.88 -8.88
CA GLY A 130 -7.66 -33.85 -7.88
C GLY A 130 -7.24 -33.19 -6.56
N ARG A 131 -6.41 -33.91 -5.79
CA ARG A 131 -5.79 -33.37 -4.58
C ARG A 131 -4.73 -32.32 -4.93
N GLN A 132 -4.76 -31.16 -4.29
CA GLN A 132 -3.71 -30.14 -4.39
C GLN A 132 -3.24 -29.69 -3.02
N TYR A 133 -1.94 -29.43 -2.87
CA TYR A 133 -1.35 -29.07 -1.59
C TYR A 133 -1.28 -27.55 -1.40
N VAL A 134 -1.47 -27.12 -0.15
CA VAL A 134 -1.23 -25.75 0.32
C VAL A 134 -0.31 -25.85 1.54
N SER A 135 0.93 -25.40 1.39
CA SER A 135 1.91 -25.44 2.47
C SER A 135 1.74 -24.24 3.38
N ILE A 136 1.46 -24.50 4.65
CA ILE A 136 1.51 -23.53 5.75
C ILE A 136 2.55 -24.08 6.74
N GLY A 137 3.81 -23.88 6.39
CA GLY A 137 4.95 -24.29 7.20
C GLY A 137 5.27 -23.32 8.33
N TRP A 138 6.45 -23.49 8.91
CA TRP A 138 7.00 -22.57 9.90
C TRP A 138 7.23 -21.18 9.30
N GLY A 139 6.85 -20.12 10.02
CA GLY A 139 6.92 -18.73 9.57
C GLY A 139 5.72 -18.28 8.73
N CYS A 140 4.72 -19.15 8.56
CA CYS A 140 3.50 -18.90 7.78
C CYS A 140 2.26 -18.71 8.65
N GLU A 141 2.42 -18.73 9.99
CA GLU A 141 1.33 -18.82 10.96
C GLU A 141 0.50 -17.52 11.13
N GLY A 142 0.66 -16.55 10.23
CA GLY A 142 -0.12 -15.31 10.20
C GLY A 142 -1.41 -15.45 9.40
N GLY A 143 -2.54 -14.93 9.91
CA GLY A 143 -3.84 -15.01 9.23
C GLY A 143 -3.84 -14.40 7.82
N GLY A 144 -3.12 -13.30 7.58
CA GLY A 144 -2.98 -12.72 6.24
C GLY A 144 -2.06 -13.50 5.32
N ILE A 145 -1.05 -14.19 5.85
CA ILE A 145 -0.18 -15.10 5.08
C ILE A 145 -0.99 -16.30 4.60
N VAL A 146 -1.78 -16.92 5.47
CA VAL A 146 -2.69 -17.99 5.04
C VAL A 146 -3.68 -17.46 3.99
N ALA A 147 -4.23 -16.26 4.17
CA ALA A 147 -5.14 -15.67 3.20
C ALA A 147 -4.48 -15.46 1.83
N HIS A 148 -3.19 -15.12 1.78
CA HIS A 148 -2.38 -15.05 0.55
C HIS A 148 -2.29 -16.41 -0.14
N GLU A 149 -1.93 -17.48 0.58
CA GLU A 149 -1.83 -18.83 0.01
C GLU A 149 -3.18 -19.38 -0.48
N ILE A 150 -4.25 -19.03 0.24
CA ILE A 150 -5.62 -19.29 -0.19
C ILE A 150 -5.93 -18.47 -1.44
N GLY A 151 -5.48 -17.21 -1.53
CA GLY A 151 -5.62 -16.38 -2.73
C GLY A 151 -5.03 -17.05 -3.98
N HIS A 152 -3.84 -17.63 -3.86
CA HIS A 152 -3.28 -18.49 -4.91
C HIS A 152 -4.22 -19.65 -5.26
N ALA A 153 -4.67 -20.43 -4.27
CA ALA A 153 -5.58 -21.55 -4.51
C ALA A 153 -6.90 -21.12 -5.18
N LEU A 154 -7.36 -19.89 -4.94
CA LEU A 154 -8.55 -19.29 -5.57
C LEU A 154 -8.29 -18.80 -7.00
N GLY A 155 -7.03 -18.73 -7.43
CA GLY A 155 -6.65 -18.37 -8.80
C GLY A 155 -5.94 -17.03 -8.95
N PHE A 156 -5.46 -16.43 -7.87
CA PHE A 156 -4.73 -15.17 -7.93
C PHE A 156 -3.22 -15.38 -8.09
N TRP A 157 -2.63 -14.72 -9.08
CA TRP A 157 -1.21 -14.45 -9.17
C TRP A 157 -0.83 -13.33 -8.22
N HIS A 158 0.47 -13.12 -8.07
CA HIS A 158 0.97 -11.95 -7.40
C HIS A 158 0.68 -10.64 -8.15
N GLU A 159 0.44 -9.57 -7.39
CA GLU A 159 0.16 -8.25 -7.94
C GLU A 159 1.37 -7.68 -8.69
N GLN A 160 2.59 -7.86 -8.17
CA GLN A 160 3.83 -7.47 -8.86
C GLN A 160 4.18 -8.36 -10.07
N SER A 161 3.37 -9.36 -10.40
CA SER A 161 3.55 -10.16 -11.62
C SER A 161 2.62 -9.72 -12.75
N ARG A 162 1.80 -8.68 -12.54
CA ARG A 162 0.93 -8.12 -13.57
C ARG A 162 1.72 -7.58 -14.78
N PRO A 163 1.17 -7.65 -16.00
CA PRO A 163 1.80 -7.10 -17.21
C PRO A 163 2.04 -5.60 -17.15
N ASP A 164 1.19 -4.86 -16.44
CA ASP A 164 1.22 -3.40 -16.31
C ASP A 164 2.02 -2.90 -15.10
N ARG A 165 2.63 -3.81 -14.31
CA ARG A 165 3.37 -3.45 -13.07
C ARG A 165 4.45 -2.39 -13.28
N ASP A 166 5.11 -2.40 -14.45
CA ASP A 166 6.25 -1.52 -14.73
C ASP A 166 5.81 -0.06 -14.90
N ASN A 167 4.50 0.24 -14.79
CA ASN A 167 3.97 1.58 -14.64
C ASN A 167 4.01 2.08 -13.18
N TYR A 168 4.06 1.16 -12.21
CA TYR A 168 3.88 1.43 -10.77
C TYR A 168 5.13 1.11 -9.95
N ILE A 169 5.92 0.11 -10.37
CA ILE A 169 7.12 -0.35 -9.65
C ILE A 169 8.32 -0.51 -10.59
N ASN A 170 9.51 -0.53 -10.00
CA ASN A 170 10.77 -0.97 -10.61
C ASN A 170 11.23 -2.25 -9.89
N ILE A 171 11.84 -3.18 -10.63
CA ILE A 171 12.48 -4.38 -10.09
C ILE A 171 14.00 -4.19 -10.16
N ASN A 172 14.66 -4.21 -9.00
CA ASN A 172 16.11 -4.07 -8.88
C ASN A 172 16.77 -5.44 -8.95
N GLU A 173 16.99 -5.94 -10.16
CA GLU A 173 17.46 -7.30 -10.40
C GLU A 173 18.83 -7.63 -9.80
N GLU A 174 19.67 -6.61 -9.63
CA GLU A 174 21.00 -6.70 -9.00
C GLU A 174 20.92 -7.06 -7.51
N ASN A 175 19.81 -6.72 -6.86
CA ASN A 175 19.57 -7.02 -5.45
C ASN A 175 18.85 -8.36 -5.26
N ILE A 176 18.48 -9.07 -6.34
CA ILE A 176 17.77 -10.35 -6.25
C ILE A 176 18.77 -11.48 -5.97
N SER A 177 18.45 -12.33 -4.99
CA SER A 177 19.19 -13.54 -4.69
C SER A 177 19.30 -14.47 -5.91
N ARG A 178 20.50 -15.00 -6.15
CA ARG A 178 20.80 -15.85 -7.30
C ARG A 178 19.81 -17.03 -7.36
N GLY A 179 19.24 -17.28 -8.54
CA GLY A 179 18.28 -18.35 -8.77
C GLY A 179 16.82 -18.02 -8.45
N THR A 180 16.52 -16.83 -7.91
CA THR A 180 15.15 -16.43 -7.53
C THR A 180 14.50 -15.40 -8.47
N LYS A 181 15.21 -14.99 -9.54
CA LYS A 181 14.71 -13.99 -10.52
C LYS A 181 13.37 -14.38 -11.16
N GLY A 182 13.12 -15.68 -11.34
CA GLY A 182 11.85 -16.19 -11.88
C GLY A 182 10.62 -15.77 -11.08
N ASN A 183 10.77 -15.48 -9.78
CA ASN A 183 9.69 -15.00 -8.91
C ASN A 183 9.18 -13.59 -9.28
N PHE A 184 9.92 -12.87 -10.11
CA PHE A 184 9.61 -11.52 -10.57
C PHE A 184 9.23 -11.49 -12.04
N GLU A 185 8.95 -12.62 -12.69
CA GLU A 185 8.48 -12.63 -14.08
C GLU A 185 7.06 -12.06 -14.20
N LYS A 186 6.80 -11.36 -15.32
CA LYS A 186 5.44 -10.93 -15.67
C LYS A 186 4.65 -12.12 -16.21
N ARG A 187 3.39 -12.23 -15.81
CA ARG A 187 2.49 -13.29 -16.26
C ARG A 187 1.73 -12.88 -17.51
N ASN A 188 1.60 -13.80 -18.46
CA ASN A 188 0.84 -13.60 -19.70
C ASN A 188 -0.53 -14.29 -19.69
N ASP A 189 -0.78 -15.14 -18.69
CA ASP A 189 -2.00 -15.92 -18.46
C ASP A 189 -2.96 -15.24 -17.47
N ILE A 190 -2.99 -13.91 -17.53
CA ILE A 190 -3.73 -13.01 -16.65
C ILE A 190 -4.98 -12.48 -17.35
N MET A 191 -6.12 -12.46 -16.65
CA MET A 191 -7.40 -12.03 -17.21
C MET A 191 -7.47 -10.52 -17.48
N ASP A 192 -8.13 -10.13 -18.58
CA ASP A 192 -8.43 -8.72 -18.86
C ASP A 192 -9.51 -8.23 -17.87
N SER A 193 -9.33 -7.05 -17.26
CA SER A 193 -10.26 -6.50 -16.27
C SER A 193 -9.98 -5.03 -15.97
N ASP A 194 -11.02 -4.30 -15.58
CA ASP A 194 -11.01 -2.89 -15.19
C ASP A 194 -10.43 -2.63 -13.78
N ILE A 195 -9.95 -3.66 -13.09
CA ILE A 195 -9.38 -3.56 -11.73
C ILE A 195 -8.04 -2.81 -11.75
N PRO A 196 -7.88 -1.74 -10.96
CA PRO A 196 -6.63 -0.96 -10.88
C PRO A 196 -5.50 -1.76 -10.20
N TYR A 197 -4.26 -1.28 -10.32
CA TYR A 197 -3.13 -1.84 -9.57
C TYR A 197 -3.24 -1.48 -8.09
N ASP A 198 -3.05 -2.44 -7.20
CA ASP A 198 -3.21 -2.24 -5.76
C ASP A 198 -1.91 -2.48 -4.98
N PHE A 199 -1.25 -1.40 -4.56
CA PHE A 199 -0.06 -1.49 -3.70
C PHE A 199 -0.35 -2.21 -2.39
N GLY A 200 -1.56 -2.09 -1.85
CA GLY A 200 -1.97 -2.71 -0.59
C GLY A 200 -2.50 -4.13 -0.72
N SER A 201 -2.46 -4.75 -1.91
CA SER A 201 -2.93 -6.12 -2.11
C SER A 201 -2.16 -7.09 -1.21
N VAL A 202 -2.87 -8.03 -0.59
CA VAL A 202 -2.21 -9.12 0.14
C VAL A 202 -1.33 -9.96 -0.79
N MET A 203 -1.64 -9.96 -2.10
CA MET A 203 -0.90 -10.65 -3.16
C MET A 203 0.32 -9.88 -3.65
N HIS A 204 0.62 -8.69 -3.11
CA HIS A 204 1.81 -7.94 -3.46
C HIS A 204 3.01 -8.37 -2.59
N TYR A 205 4.19 -8.54 -3.20
CA TYR A 205 5.44 -8.72 -2.47
C TYR A 205 5.89 -7.46 -1.74
N GLY A 206 6.62 -7.64 -0.64
CA GLY A 206 7.25 -6.53 0.07
C GLY A 206 8.51 -6.02 -0.63
N PRO A 207 9.04 -4.86 -0.18
CA PRO A 207 10.18 -4.19 -0.80
C PRO A 207 11.43 -5.07 -0.93
N GLN A 208 11.65 -5.96 0.04
CA GLN A 208 12.89 -6.75 0.18
C GLN A 208 12.73 -8.22 -0.19
N ALA A 209 11.62 -8.58 -0.86
CA ALA A 209 11.35 -9.96 -1.23
C ALA A 209 12.55 -10.56 -1.99
N PHE A 210 13.05 -11.71 -1.55
CA PHE A 210 14.20 -12.41 -2.16
C PHE A 210 15.47 -11.56 -2.34
N THR A 211 15.68 -10.53 -1.50
CA THR A 211 16.91 -9.74 -1.57
C THR A 211 18.15 -10.59 -1.27
N ASN A 212 19.29 -10.26 -1.87
CA ASN A 212 20.59 -10.81 -1.53
C ASN A 212 21.24 -10.07 -0.34
N ASN A 213 20.69 -8.92 0.05
CA ASN A 213 21.15 -8.09 1.16
C ASN A 213 20.00 -7.25 1.73
N TRP A 214 19.73 -7.42 3.02
CA TRP A 214 18.66 -6.72 3.76
C TRP A 214 18.83 -5.20 3.89
N LYS A 215 19.89 -4.62 3.34
CA LYS A 215 20.03 -3.15 3.21
C LYS A 215 19.43 -2.60 1.92
N PHE A 216 19.05 -3.47 0.98
CA PHE A 216 18.54 -3.07 -0.33
C PHE A 216 17.14 -3.65 -0.59
N VAL A 217 16.40 -2.95 -1.45
CA VAL A 217 15.08 -3.36 -1.92
C VAL A 217 15.18 -3.99 -3.31
N THR A 218 14.41 -5.05 -3.54
CA THR A 218 14.21 -5.68 -4.85
C THR A 218 13.02 -5.08 -5.59
N ILE A 219 12.04 -4.54 -4.85
CA ILE A 219 10.87 -3.85 -5.40
C ILE A 219 10.84 -2.42 -4.89
N GLU A 220 10.93 -1.48 -5.83
CA GLU A 220 10.82 -0.05 -5.58
C GLU A 220 9.52 0.48 -6.19
N THR A 221 8.71 1.19 -5.41
CA THR A 221 7.54 1.89 -5.93
C THR A 221 7.98 3.17 -6.62
N LYS A 222 7.46 3.44 -7.83
CA LYS A 222 7.78 4.68 -8.56
C LYS A 222 7.28 5.93 -7.86
N ASP A 223 6.18 5.81 -7.14
CA ASP A 223 5.75 6.80 -6.19
C ASP A 223 6.20 6.33 -4.80
N HIS A 224 7.30 6.89 -4.32
CA HIS A 224 7.96 6.47 -3.08
C HIS A 224 7.05 6.54 -1.84
N ARG A 225 5.96 7.32 -1.89
CA ARG A 225 4.97 7.38 -0.81
C ARG A 225 4.34 6.01 -0.55
N PHE A 226 4.19 5.19 -1.59
CA PHE A 226 3.62 3.84 -1.50
C PHE A 226 4.62 2.77 -1.08
N GLN A 227 5.90 3.11 -0.85
CA GLN A 227 6.94 2.13 -0.55
C GLN A 227 6.64 1.33 0.72
N HIS A 228 6.04 1.98 1.72
CA HIS A 228 5.57 1.34 2.97
C HIS A 228 4.13 0.80 2.87
N THR A 229 3.54 0.74 1.68
CA THR A 229 2.20 0.16 1.49
C THR A 229 2.28 -1.28 0.96
N ILE A 230 3.33 -1.58 0.18
CA ILE A 230 3.53 -2.89 -0.42
C ILE A 230 4.00 -3.94 0.59
N GLY A 231 3.56 -5.19 0.39
CA GLY A 231 4.01 -6.32 1.21
C GLY A 231 3.25 -6.54 2.51
N GLN A 232 2.22 -5.75 2.79
CA GLN A 232 1.40 -5.93 4.00
C GLN A 232 0.82 -7.36 4.08
N ARG A 233 0.72 -7.90 5.30
CA ARG A 233 0.14 -9.22 5.59
C ARG A 233 -0.91 -9.17 6.71
N ALA A 234 -1.55 -8.02 6.92
CA ALA A 234 -2.57 -7.83 7.93
C ALA A 234 -3.93 -8.38 7.48
N ASP A 235 -4.42 -7.99 6.30
CA ASP A 235 -5.69 -8.48 5.74
C ASP A 235 -5.73 -8.43 4.21
N ILE A 236 -6.74 -9.07 3.62
CA ILE A 236 -7.04 -8.94 2.19
C ILE A 236 -7.53 -7.52 1.87
N SER A 237 -7.09 -6.94 0.76
CA SER A 237 -7.48 -5.59 0.39
C SER A 237 -8.89 -5.55 -0.19
N PHE A 238 -9.48 -4.35 -0.30
CA PHE A 238 -10.77 -4.18 -0.96
C PHE A 238 -10.74 -4.63 -2.42
N ILE A 239 -9.63 -4.39 -3.12
CA ILE A 239 -9.47 -4.80 -4.50
C ILE A 239 -9.31 -6.31 -4.62
N ASP A 240 -8.59 -6.97 -3.70
CA ASP A 240 -8.51 -8.44 -3.63
C ASP A 240 -9.92 -9.06 -3.53
N VAL A 241 -10.74 -8.50 -2.63
CA VAL A 241 -12.13 -8.92 -2.41
C VAL A 241 -13.00 -8.63 -3.63
N LYS A 242 -12.91 -7.43 -4.22
CA LYS A 242 -13.65 -7.05 -5.44
C LYS A 242 -13.35 -8.00 -6.57
N HIS A 243 -12.08 -8.39 -6.70
CA HIS A 243 -11.65 -9.33 -7.69
C HIS A 243 -12.26 -10.71 -7.46
N ALA A 244 -12.20 -11.24 -6.24
CA ALA A 244 -12.81 -12.52 -5.90
C ALA A 244 -14.33 -12.51 -6.09
N ASN A 245 -15.01 -11.44 -5.69
CA ASN A 245 -16.47 -11.33 -5.85
C ASN A 245 -16.89 -11.26 -7.31
N ARG A 246 -16.14 -10.56 -8.17
CA ARG A 246 -16.41 -10.56 -9.62
C ARG A 246 -16.21 -11.94 -10.25
N LEU A 247 -15.21 -12.70 -9.79
CA LEU A 247 -14.92 -14.04 -10.29
C LEU A 247 -15.90 -15.10 -9.82
N TYR A 248 -16.30 -15.06 -8.54
CA TYR A 248 -17.04 -16.15 -7.90
C TYR A 248 -18.49 -15.82 -7.56
N CYS A 249 -18.83 -14.54 -7.42
CA CYS A 249 -20.06 -14.10 -6.73
C CYS A 249 -20.94 -13.17 -7.56
N SER A 250 -20.56 -12.87 -8.81
CA SER A 250 -21.25 -11.91 -9.68
C SER A 250 -22.71 -12.27 -10.00
N HIS A 251 -23.08 -13.54 -9.85
CA HIS A 251 -24.43 -14.04 -10.10
C HIS A 251 -25.40 -13.87 -8.91
N ILE A 252 -24.91 -13.47 -7.74
CA ILE A 252 -25.69 -13.48 -6.50
C ILE A 252 -26.64 -12.28 -6.44
N CYS A 253 -26.11 -11.07 -6.63
CA CYS A 253 -26.93 -9.87 -6.63
C CYS A 253 -27.47 -9.60 -8.03
N LYS A 254 -28.80 -9.63 -8.14
CA LYS A 254 -29.53 -9.32 -9.39
C LYS A 254 -29.94 -7.86 -9.48
N THR A 255 -29.93 -7.16 -8.35
CA THR A 255 -30.21 -5.73 -8.25
C THR A 255 -28.96 -4.94 -8.58
N ASN A 256 -29.12 -3.88 -9.36
CA ASN A 256 -28.07 -2.91 -9.62
C ASN A 256 -28.25 -1.74 -8.63
N LEU A 257 -27.38 -1.67 -7.63
CA LEU A 257 -27.32 -0.53 -6.72
C LEU A 257 -26.38 0.50 -7.35
N GLN A 258 -26.79 1.76 -7.35
CA GLN A 258 -25.94 2.87 -7.78
C GLN A 258 -24.85 3.14 -6.73
N CYS A 259 -23.86 2.24 -6.63
CA CYS A 259 -22.75 2.35 -5.71
C CYS A 259 -21.82 3.50 -6.13
N GLU A 260 -21.43 4.32 -5.15
CA GLU A 260 -20.57 5.47 -5.33
C GLU A 260 -19.12 5.14 -4.97
N ASN A 261 -18.19 6.04 -5.34
CA ASN A 261 -16.77 5.98 -4.96
C ASN A 261 -16.08 4.64 -5.26
N GLY A 262 -16.51 3.91 -6.30
CA GLY A 262 -15.91 2.62 -6.69
C GLY A 262 -16.39 1.41 -5.89
N GLY A 263 -17.38 1.61 -5.01
CA GLY A 263 -18.15 0.53 -4.39
C GLY A 263 -18.86 -0.36 -5.41
N TYR A 264 -19.31 -1.52 -4.96
CA TYR A 264 -20.07 -2.48 -5.77
C TYR A 264 -21.01 -3.27 -4.86
N GLU A 265 -21.99 -3.98 -5.41
CA GLU A 265 -22.96 -4.74 -4.64
C GLU A 265 -22.30 -5.76 -3.70
N ASP A 266 -22.69 -5.77 -2.42
CA ASP A 266 -22.20 -6.75 -1.46
C ASP A 266 -22.90 -8.10 -1.72
N PRO A 267 -22.19 -9.15 -2.20
CA PRO A 267 -22.82 -10.45 -2.47
C PRO A 267 -23.33 -11.14 -1.20
N ARG A 268 -23.01 -10.64 -0.01
CA ARG A 268 -23.58 -11.12 1.25
C ARG A 268 -24.83 -10.36 1.67
N ASN A 269 -25.07 -9.17 1.11
CA ASN A 269 -26.25 -8.37 1.37
C ASN A 269 -26.51 -7.44 0.17
N CYS A 270 -27.33 -7.89 -0.78
CA CYS A 270 -27.62 -7.16 -2.01
C CYS A 270 -28.43 -5.87 -1.82
N MET A 271 -28.75 -5.49 -0.57
CA MET A 271 -29.40 -4.22 -0.23
C MET A 271 -28.38 -3.12 0.10
N ARG A 272 -27.08 -3.40 0.06
CA ARG A 272 -26.01 -2.42 0.27
C ARG A 272 -24.81 -2.67 -0.63
N CYS A 273 -24.01 -1.63 -0.79
CA CYS A 273 -22.73 -1.70 -1.46
C CYS A 273 -21.63 -2.11 -0.46
N LYS A 274 -20.65 -2.82 -0.98
CA LYS A 274 -19.35 -3.01 -0.37
C LYS A 274 -18.48 -1.82 -0.69
N CYS A 275 -18.01 -1.15 0.36
CA CYS A 275 -17.34 0.14 0.25
C CYS A 275 -15.82 0.03 0.34
N PRO A 276 -15.07 0.86 -0.41
CA PRO A 276 -13.65 1.00 -0.17
C PRO A 276 -13.36 1.44 1.28
N PRO A 277 -12.23 1.01 1.87
CA PRO A 277 -11.87 1.38 3.24
C PRO A 277 -11.87 2.89 3.45
N GLY A 278 -12.40 3.31 4.60
CA GLY A 278 -12.63 4.73 4.93
C GLY A 278 -13.98 5.28 4.47
N LEU A 279 -14.72 4.56 3.63
CA LEU A 279 -16.06 4.95 3.17
C LEU A 279 -17.15 4.01 3.72
N GLY A 280 -18.37 4.52 3.82
CA GLY A 280 -19.53 3.82 4.37
C GLY A 280 -20.86 4.35 3.84
N GLY A 281 -21.95 3.92 4.46
CA GLY A 281 -23.31 4.14 3.94
C GLY A 281 -23.81 3.00 3.06
N ILE A 282 -25.05 3.10 2.60
CA ILE A 282 -25.69 2.04 1.78
C ILE A 282 -25.05 1.99 0.39
N ARG A 283 -24.64 3.12 -0.14
CA ARG A 283 -24.06 3.28 -1.48
C ARG A 283 -22.60 3.72 -1.44
N CYS A 284 -21.94 3.69 -0.29
CA CYS A 284 -20.58 4.22 -0.11
C CYS A 284 -20.50 5.74 -0.28
N GLU A 285 -21.62 6.42 -0.01
CA GLU A 285 -21.79 7.87 -0.15
C GLU A 285 -21.25 8.65 1.04
N ARG A 286 -21.08 8.01 2.21
CA ARG A 286 -20.65 8.64 3.46
C ARG A 286 -19.23 8.20 3.86
N ILE A 287 -18.66 8.85 4.87
CA ILE A 287 -17.47 8.37 5.55
C ILE A 287 -17.80 7.13 6.41
N ALA A 288 -16.83 6.23 6.58
CA ALA A 288 -16.98 5.07 7.46
C ALA A 288 -17.11 5.48 8.94
N GLU A 289 -17.79 4.63 9.72
CA GLU A 289 -17.89 4.81 11.17
C GLU A 289 -16.52 4.81 11.82
N SER A 290 -16.30 5.78 12.71
CA SER A 290 -15.04 5.98 13.41
C SER A 290 -15.15 5.62 14.88
N THR A 291 -13.99 5.43 15.51
CA THR A 291 -13.87 5.32 16.96
C THR A 291 -14.42 6.59 17.60
N PRO A 292 -15.18 6.50 18.71
CA PRO A 292 -15.73 7.68 19.36
C PRO A 292 -14.65 8.74 19.67
N GLY A 293 -14.91 9.99 19.27
CA GLY A 293 -13.99 11.12 19.47
C GLY A 293 -13.14 11.50 18.26
N CYS A 294 -13.18 10.73 17.16
CA CYS A 294 -12.47 11.05 15.91
C CYS A 294 -13.35 10.82 14.67
N GLY A 295 -12.82 11.22 13.51
CA GLY A 295 -13.48 11.10 12.21
C GLY A 295 -14.39 12.27 11.86
N GLY A 296 -14.84 12.31 10.60
CA GLY A 296 -15.82 13.30 10.13
C GLY A 296 -15.56 13.82 8.71
N GLU A 297 -16.50 14.62 8.22
CA GLU A 297 -16.39 15.29 6.94
C GLU A 297 -15.90 16.73 7.13
N LEU A 298 -14.86 17.11 6.39
CA LEU A 298 -14.13 18.37 6.53
C LEU A 298 -14.12 19.13 5.20
N PHE A 299 -14.48 20.41 5.24
CA PHE A 299 -14.47 21.26 4.06
C PHE A 299 -13.12 21.93 3.89
N ALA A 300 -12.50 21.81 2.71
CA ALA A 300 -11.31 22.58 2.37
C ALA A 300 -11.69 24.00 1.92
N THR A 301 -11.03 25.01 2.48
CA THR A 301 -11.23 26.42 2.18
C THR A 301 -9.98 27.04 1.54
N GLY A 302 -10.06 28.33 1.17
CA GLY A 302 -8.92 29.13 0.72
C GLY A 302 -7.89 29.47 1.81
N ALA A 303 -8.12 29.03 3.06
CA ALA A 303 -7.19 29.19 4.16
C ALA A 303 -6.63 27.83 4.61
N TRP A 304 -5.41 27.82 5.12
CA TRP A 304 -4.80 26.61 5.68
C TRP A 304 -5.58 26.14 6.90
N GLN A 305 -5.94 24.86 6.87
CA GLN A 305 -6.61 24.16 7.96
C GLN A 305 -5.75 22.99 8.42
N THR A 306 -5.86 22.63 9.69
CA THR A 306 -5.05 21.56 10.30
C THR A 306 -5.96 20.47 10.84
N LEU A 307 -5.65 19.22 10.50
CA LEU A 307 -6.24 18.01 11.06
C LEU A 307 -5.20 17.34 11.97
N ARG A 308 -5.60 17.05 13.21
CA ARG A 308 -4.78 16.33 14.20
C ARG A 308 -5.59 15.18 14.77
N ASN A 309 -4.91 14.08 15.08
CA ASN A 309 -5.50 12.98 15.83
C ASN A 309 -4.46 12.37 16.76
N THR A 310 -4.90 11.98 17.96
CA THR A 310 -4.12 11.18 18.93
C THR A 310 -4.90 9.96 19.42
N ILE A 311 -6.12 9.74 18.92
CA ILE A 311 -7.00 8.66 19.37
C ILE A 311 -6.53 7.33 18.78
N VAL A 312 -6.35 6.35 19.67
CA VAL A 312 -6.12 4.95 19.31
C VAL A 312 -7.43 4.32 18.86
N GLY A 313 -7.44 3.75 17.68
CA GLY A 313 -8.61 3.12 17.10
C GLY A 313 -8.60 3.22 15.58
N SER A 314 -9.77 3.13 14.97
CA SER A 314 -9.99 3.39 13.54
C SER A 314 -10.75 4.69 13.37
N CYS A 315 -10.12 5.67 12.73
CA CYS A 315 -10.65 7.02 12.54
C CYS A 315 -10.59 7.39 11.06
N TYR A 316 -11.69 7.93 10.53
CA TYR A 316 -11.83 8.19 9.10
C TYR A 316 -12.34 9.61 8.85
N TRP A 317 -11.65 10.35 7.99
CA TRP A 317 -12.05 11.68 7.57
C TRP A 317 -12.16 11.78 6.05
N ARG A 318 -13.12 12.57 5.58
CA ARG A 318 -13.23 13.00 4.18
C ARG A 318 -12.96 14.49 4.15
N ILE A 319 -11.83 14.89 3.58
CA ILE A 319 -11.57 16.29 3.24
C ILE A 319 -12.10 16.51 1.82
N TYR A 320 -12.99 17.46 1.60
CA TYR A 320 -13.59 17.68 0.29
C TYR A 320 -13.82 19.15 -0.03
N VAL A 321 -13.94 19.42 -1.32
CA VAL A 321 -14.30 20.73 -1.87
C VAL A 321 -15.76 20.71 -2.27
N SER A 322 -16.53 21.68 -1.76
CA SER A 322 -17.91 21.89 -2.21
C SER A 322 -17.92 22.51 -3.61
N ILE A 323 -18.71 21.93 -4.51
CA ILE A 323 -18.91 22.41 -5.90
C ILE A 323 -19.46 23.85 -5.93
N LEU A 324 -20.07 24.32 -4.83
CA LEU A 324 -20.64 25.66 -4.73
C LEU A 324 -19.61 26.76 -4.45
N ILE A 325 -18.35 26.41 -4.16
CA ILE A 325 -17.30 27.39 -3.90
C ILE A 325 -16.74 27.87 -5.25
N LEU A 326 -17.17 29.07 -5.66
CA LEU A 326 -16.78 29.76 -6.91
C LEU A 326 -15.26 29.99 -7.08
N GLN A 327 -14.47 29.75 -6.04
CA GLN A 327 -13.01 29.97 -6.01
C GLN A 327 -12.17 28.71 -6.31
N ALA A 328 -12.80 27.58 -6.69
CA ALA A 328 -12.11 26.31 -6.89
C ALA A 328 -12.04 25.89 -8.37
N PRO A 329 -11.21 26.53 -9.22
CA PRO A 329 -11.19 26.25 -10.66
C PRO A 329 -10.79 24.81 -11.00
N SER A 330 -10.02 24.13 -10.14
CA SER A 330 -9.64 22.72 -10.32
C SER A 330 -10.42 21.75 -9.41
N GLY A 331 -11.05 22.26 -8.35
CA GLY A 331 -11.69 21.47 -7.31
C GLY A 331 -10.74 20.61 -6.45
N ARG A 332 -9.41 20.72 -6.61
CA ARG A 332 -8.42 19.85 -5.94
C ARG A 332 -7.98 20.40 -4.59
N ILE A 333 -7.27 19.57 -3.82
CA ILE A 333 -6.84 19.84 -2.46
C ILE A 333 -5.33 19.67 -2.38
N HIS A 334 -4.66 20.71 -1.90
CA HIS A 334 -3.29 20.60 -1.43
C HIS A 334 -3.26 20.15 0.02
N PHE A 335 -2.36 19.24 0.34
CA PHE A 335 -2.14 18.83 1.72
C PHE A 335 -0.68 18.45 1.98
N GLU A 336 -0.32 18.44 3.24
CA GLU A 336 1.03 18.13 3.69
C GLU A 336 0.94 17.43 5.05
N VAL A 337 1.65 16.30 5.15
CA VAL A 337 1.75 15.56 6.40
C VAL A 337 2.91 16.16 7.18
N ILE A 338 2.62 16.76 8.33
CA ILE A 338 3.61 17.48 9.16
C ILE A 338 4.24 16.53 10.17
N GLU A 339 3.43 15.65 10.74
CA GLU A 339 3.86 14.72 11.78
C GLU A 339 3.11 13.39 11.60
N THR A 340 3.84 12.29 11.78
CA THR A 340 3.27 10.94 11.91
C THR A 340 4.08 10.18 12.96
N ASN A 341 3.41 9.66 13.97
CA ASN A 341 4.04 8.81 14.97
C ASN A 341 3.15 7.61 15.26
N PHE A 342 3.47 6.50 14.60
CA PHE A 342 2.87 5.20 14.82
C PHE A 342 3.97 4.18 15.06
N VAL A 343 3.59 2.97 15.48
CA VAL A 343 4.54 1.87 15.55
C VAL A 343 5.04 1.54 14.13
N CYS A 344 6.36 1.62 13.98
CA CYS A 344 7.03 1.40 12.72
C CYS A 344 7.05 -0.06 12.27
N ASP A 345 6.67 -0.30 11.02
CA ASP A 345 6.90 -1.54 10.30
C ASP A 345 7.19 -1.25 8.81
N SER A 346 7.87 -2.19 8.15
CA SER A 346 8.25 -2.13 6.73
C SER A 346 7.07 -1.83 5.80
N SER A 347 5.87 -2.31 6.16
CA SER A 347 4.66 -2.22 5.35
C SER A 347 3.53 -1.42 6.01
N CYS A 348 3.82 -0.77 7.15
CA CYS A 348 2.85 -0.06 7.99
C CYS A 348 1.48 -0.77 8.02
N ALA A 349 1.49 -2.09 8.29
CA ALA A 349 0.32 -2.93 8.04
C ALA A 349 -0.72 -2.88 9.16
N ASP A 350 -0.26 -2.79 10.40
CA ASP A 350 -1.10 -2.86 11.61
C ASP A 350 -1.42 -1.47 12.19
N GLU A 351 -0.47 -0.53 12.12
CA GLU A 351 -0.62 0.85 12.56
C GLU A 351 -0.19 1.82 11.46
N TYR A 352 -1.07 2.73 11.05
CA TYR A 352 -0.79 3.64 9.94
C TYR A 352 -1.72 4.86 9.87
N LEU A 353 -1.19 5.91 9.23
CA LEU A 353 -1.93 6.92 8.51
C LEU A 353 -2.00 6.51 7.03
N GLU A 354 -3.20 6.26 6.50
CA GLU A 354 -3.45 6.02 5.07
C GLU A 354 -4.12 7.23 4.44
N ILE A 355 -3.61 7.69 3.30
CA ILE A 355 -4.18 8.81 2.55
C ILE A 355 -4.52 8.38 1.12
N LYS A 356 -5.81 8.38 0.80
CA LYS A 356 -6.33 8.20 -0.56
C LYS A 356 -6.56 9.58 -1.18
N HIS A 357 -5.76 9.92 -2.19
CA HIS A 357 -5.82 11.22 -2.86
C HIS A 357 -6.01 11.12 -4.38
N SER A 358 -6.14 9.90 -4.92
CA SER A 358 -6.41 9.66 -6.33
C SER A 358 -7.91 9.85 -6.64
N LYS A 359 -8.28 9.90 -7.92
CA LYS A 359 -9.71 9.88 -8.30
C LYS A 359 -10.37 8.53 -8.00
N ASN A 360 -9.58 7.47 -7.94
CA ASN A 360 -10.06 6.11 -7.74
C ASN A 360 -9.94 5.69 -6.26
N MET A 361 -11.03 5.83 -5.51
CA MET A 361 -11.06 5.53 -4.07
C MET A 361 -10.93 4.05 -3.73
N GLU A 362 -11.02 3.16 -4.72
CA GLU A 362 -10.84 1.71 -4.55
C GLU A 362 -9.40 1.35 -4.16
N GLN A 363 -8.42 2.06 -4.72
CA GLN A 363 -7.00 1.77 -4.52
C GLN A 363 -6.60 2.06 -3.08
N THR A 364 -5.81 1.18 -2.47
CA THR A 364 -5.20 1.45 -1.17
C THR A 364 -4.42 2.76 -1.27
N GLY A 365 -4.63 3.67 -0.30
CA GLY A 365 -3.86 4.91 -0.21
C GLY A 365 -2.41 4.64 0.17
N PHE A 366 -1.57 5.65 0.09
CA PHE A 366 -0.21 5.49 0.62
C PHE A 366 -0.27 5.47 2.16
N ARG A 367 0.53 4.58 2.77
CA ARG A 367 0.58 4.39 4.23
C ARG A 367 1.86 4.93 4.84
N GLN A 368 1.72 5.48 6.05
CA GLN A 368 2.81 6.06 6.82
C GLN A 368 2.71 5.67 8.28
N CYS A 369 3.84 5.32 8.87
CA CYS A 369 3.95 5.00 10.28
C CYS A 369 5.20 5.58 10.94
N CYS A 370 6.32 5.66 10.21
CA CYS A 370 7.62 6.11 10.73
C CYS A 370 7.96 7.56 10.42
N ASN A 371 7.71 7.97 9.18
CA ASN A 371 8.13 9.28 8.67
C ASN A 371 6.98 9.88 7.84
N PRO A 372 6.73 11.19 7.96
CA PRO A 372 5.74 11.87 7.13
C PRO A 372 6.16 11.87 5.65
N ALA A 373 5.18 12.01 4.75
CA ALA A 373 5.48 12.19 3.32
C ALA A 373 6.22 13.52 3.15
N PRO A 374 7.37 13.54 2.47
CA PRO A 374 8.05 14.79 2.23
C PRO A 374 7.23 15.66 1.28
N GLY A 375 7.11 16.93 1.65
CA GLY A 375 6.59 17.98 0.78
C GLY A 375 5.07 18.01 0.60
N ARG A 376 4.65 19.00 -0.19
CA ARG A 376 3.23 19.27 -0.49
C ARG A 376 2.71 18.32 -1.56
N ILE A 377 1.58 17.68 -1.27
CA ILE A 377 0.87 16.78 -2.18
C ILE A 377 -0.36 17.50 -2.75
N LEU A 378 -0.70 17.18 -4.00
CA LEU A 378 -1.92 17.63 -4.67
C LEU A 378 -2.80 16.42 -4.97
N SER A 379 -4.07 16.47 -4.56
CA SER A 379 -5.05 15.44 -4.91
C SER A 379 -5.33 15.41 -6.41
N GLU A 380 -5.76 14.26 -6.93
CA GLU A 380 -6.19 14.15 -8.33
C GLU A 380 -7.67 14.55 -8.52
N GLY A 381 -8.47 14.39 -7.47
CA GLY A 381 -9.90 14.72 -7.43
C GLY A 381 -10.22 15.76 -6.37
N ASN A 382 -11.51 15.93 -6.10
CA ASN A 382 -12.05 16.94 -5.18
C ASN A 382 -12.25 16.48 -3.74
N GLN A 383 -11.77 15.28 -3.43
CA GLN A 383 -11.83 14.73 -2.08
C GLN A 383 -10.57 13.93 -1.79
N VAL A 384 -10.20 13.89 -0.52
CA VAL A 384 -9.11 13.10 0.06
C VAL A 384 -9.68 12.35 1.25
N ILE A 385 -9.46 11.03 1.29
CA ILE A 385 -9.83 10.20 2.44
C ILE A 385 -8.59 10.00 3.29
N VAL A 386 -8.68 10.40 4.55
CA VAL A 386 -7.63 10.25 5.55
C VAL A 386 -8.09 9.19 6.55
N SER A 387 -7.32 8.12 6.71
CA SER A 387 -7.62 7.04 7.65
C SER A 387 -6.47 6.90 8.64
N SER A 388 -6.76 6.95 9.93
CA SER A 388 -5.82 6.64 11.00
C SER A 388 -6.28 5.36 11.67
N VAL A 389 -5.44 4.33 11.61
CA VAL A 389 -5.70 3.03 12.21
C VAL A 389 -4.55 2.71 13.15
N SER A 390 -4.87 2.47 14.42
CA SER A 390 -3.91 1.98 15.40
C SER A 390 -4.59 1.13 16.45
N ARG A 391 -3.86 0.14 16.98
CA ARG A 391 -4.30 -0.71 18.10
C ARG A 391 -3.67 -0.30 19.44
N ARG A 392 -2.64 0.55 19.41
CA ARG A 392 -1.84 0.94 20.58
C ARG A 392 -1.15 2.29 20.35
N ILE A 393 -0.51 2.80 21.38
CA ILE A 393 0.35 3.99 21.27
C ILE A 393 1.75 3.60 20.74
N PRO A 394 2.46 4.52 20.05
CA PRO A 394 2.01 5.85 19.63
C PRO A 394 0.96 5.78 18.50
N SER A 395 0.09 6.79 18.45
CA SER A 395 -0.99 6.90 17.46
C SER A 395 -1.30 8.37 17.19
N ASN A 396 -0.32 9.12 16.69
CA ASN A 396 -0.49 10.54 16.40
C ASN A 396 -0.25 10.86 14.92
N PHE A 397 -0.95 11.87 14.43
CA PHE A 397 -0.56 12.57 13.20
C PHE A 397 -1.04 14.01 13.21
N THR A 398 -0.34 14.84 12.45
CA THR A 398 -0.73 16.21 12.10
C THR A 398 -0.63 16.38 10.59
N LEU A 399 -1.71 16.81 9.95
CA LEU A 399 -1.78 17.13 8.53
C LEU A 399 -2.37 18.53 8.36
N ARG A 400 -1.88 19.30 7.40
CA ARG A 400 -2.51 20.55 6.97
C ARG A 400 -3.02 20.43 5.55
N TYR A 401 -4.11 21.13 5.24
CA TYR A 401 -4.74 21.12 3.93
C TYR A 401 -5.31 22.50 3.57
N ILE A 402 -5.46 22.71 2.27
CA ILE A 402 -6.00 23.93 1.66
C ILE A 402 -6.55 23.59 0.27
N ILE A 403 -7.51 24.36 -0.21
CA ILE A 403 -7.98 24.24 -1.59
C ILE A 403 -6.90 24.66 -2.59
N ASP A 404 -6.89 24.05 -3.78
CA ASP A 404 -6.01 24.45 -4.88
C ASP A 404 -6.46 25.79 -5.49
N SER A 405 -5.51 26.72 -5.64
CA SER A 405 -5.72 28.09 -6.16
C SER A 405 -4.48 28.57 -6.91
N GLU A 406 -4.62 29.59 -7.76
CA GLU A 406 -3.50 30.16 -8.53
C GLU A 406 -2.38 30.71 -7.63
N SER A 407 -2.75 31.27 -6.47
CA SER A 407 -1.82 31.67 -5.42
C SER A 407 -2.18 30.98 -4.11
N ILE A 408 -1.30 30.11 -3.64
CA ILE A 408 -1.47 29.40 -2.37
C ILE A 408 -0.72 30.21 -1.31
N PRO A 409 -1.39 30.66 -0.23
CA PRO A 409 -0.74 31.40 0.84
C PRO A 409 0.39 30.57 1.46
N THR A 410 1.43 31.24 1.95
CA THR A 410 2.47 30.57 2.76
C THR A 410 1.79 29.90 3.96
N PRO A 411 2.08 28.62 4.21
CA PRO A 411 1.45 27.96 5.34
C PRO A 411 1.89 28.61 6.65
N PRO A 412 1.02 28.64 7.66
CA PRO A 412 1.42 29.10 8.99
C PRO A 412 2.61 28.24 9.46
N PRO A 413 3.55 28.83 10.24
CA PRO A 413 4.67 28.08 10.80
C PRO A 413 4.14 26.81 11.45
N ALA A 414 4.78 25.67 11.21
CA ALA A 414 4.49 24.47 11.97
C ALA A 414 4.66 24.84 13.44
N ALA A 415 3.60 24.70 14.26
CA ALA A 415 3.68 24.96 15.69
C ALA A 415 4.70 23.98 16.27
N TRP A 416 5.94 24.45 16.43
CA TRP A 416 7.04 23.70 16.99
C TRP A 416 6.84 23.68 18.51
N GLU A 417 6.28 22.60 19.04
CA GLU A 417 6.20 22.34 20.47
C GLU A 417 7.56 21.80 20.97
N GLY A 418 8.60 22.62 20.86
CA GLY A 418 9.79 22.66 21.75
C GLY A 418 10.54 21.37 22.14
N HIS A 419 10.35 20.21 21.52
CA HIS A 419 11.02 18.97 21.92
C HIS A 419 11.80 18.36 20.75
N GLY A 420 12.93 18.99 20.42
CA GLY A 420 13.92 18.48 19.51
C GLY A 420 15.02 19.51 19.28
N GLY A 421 16.22 19.28 19.80
CA GLY A 421 17.37 20.12 19.48
C GLY A 421 17.79 20.00 18.00
N LEU A 422 19.05 20.32 17.73
CA LEU A 422 19.68 20.32 16.39
C LEU A 422 19.42 19.06 15.53
N THR A 423 19.07 17.93 16.14
CA THR A 423 18.69 16.67 15.48
C THR A 423 17.41 16.78 14.66
N GLY A 424 16.43 17.60 15.07
CA GLY A 424 15.22 17.86 14.28
C GLY A 424 15.48 18.72 13.04
N LEU A 425 16.46 19.62 13.11
CA LEU A 425 16.87 20.47 11.99
C LEU A 425 17.68 19.70 10.94
N LEU A 426 18.52 18.75 11.38
CA LEU A 426 19.29 17.88 10.50
C LEU A 426 18.39 16.85 9.81
N ALA A 427 17.38 16.31 10.51
CA ALA A 427 16.37 15.44 9.91
C ALA A 427 15.51 16.16 8.85
N ALA A 428 15.22 17.45 9.02
CA ALA A 428 14.54 18.27 8.02
C ALA A 428 15.39 18.51 6.75
N ASN A 429 16.71 18.61 6.91
CA ASN A 429 17.66 18.74 5.79
C ASN A 429 17.86 17.42 5.04
N GLU A 430 17.96 16.28 5.74
CA GLU A 430 18.05 14.95 5.11
C GLU A 430 16.72 14.51 4.46
N ALA A 431 15.58 15.05 4.90
CA ALA A 431 14.26 14.83 4.29
C ALA A 431 13.88 15.84 3.19
N GLY A 432 14.76 16.81 2.86
CA GLY A 432 14.53 17.80 1.80
C GLY A 432 13.39 18.81 2.09
N ILE A 433 13.10 19.07 3.37
CA ILE A 433 11.97 19.88 3.82
C ILE A 433 12.33 21.37 3.98
N ASP A 434 13.61 21.75 4.06
CA ASP A 434 14.00 23.14 4.29
C ASP A 434 15.15 23.64 3.41
N ASN A 435 14.82 24.45 2.40
CA ASN A 435 15.76 25.21 1.58
C ASN A 435 16.19 26.55 2.23
N THR A 436 15.76 26.85 3.46
CA THR A 436 16.17 28.06 4.19
C THR A 436 17.63 28.00 4.63
N PHE A 437 18.16 26.80 4.94
CA PHE A 437 19.57 26.60 5.30
C PHE A 437 20.52 26.81 4.11
N GLU A 438 20.15 26.31 2.91
CA GLU A 438 20.85 26.62 1.66
C GLU A 438 20.76 28.12 1.33
N THR A 439 19.66 28.78 1.66
CA THR A 439 19.52 30.23 1.43
C THR A 439 20.44 31.03 2.36
N LEU A 440 20.59 30.63 3.62
CA LEU A 440 21.51 31.26 4.59
C LEU A 440 22.98 31.03 4.21
N ILE A 441 23.35 29.80 3.82
CA ILE A 441 24.75 29.49 3.44
C ILE A 441 25.08 30.05 2.04
N LEU A 442 24.19 29.99 1.06
CA LEU A 442 24.52 30.45 -0.30
C LEU A 442 24.36 31.97 -0.50
N LYS A 443 23.56 32.69 0.32
CA LYS A 443 23.49 34.16 0.26
C LYS A 443 24.41 34.89 1.22
N ASP A 444 24.62 34.39 2.44
CA ASP A 444 25.37 35.14 3.46
C ASP A 444 26.82 34.66 3.65
N PHE A 445 27.16 33.44 3.25
CA PHE A 445 28.55 32.96 3.28
C PHE A 445 29.47 33.68 2.27
N PRO A 446 29.03 34.03 1.04
CA PRO A 446 29.83 34.88 0.15
C PRO A 446 29.91 36.34 0.63
N ARG A 447 28.93 36.83 1.40
CA ARG A 447 28.93 38.18 1.98
C ARG A 447 29.88 38.32 3.17
N ALA A 448 30.04 37.25 3.95
CA ALA A 448 31.02 37.20 5.05
C ALA A 448 32.46 37.07 4.54
N LEU A 449 32.68 36.36 3.42
CA LEU A 449 34.02 36.22 2.80
C LEU A 449 34.47 37.46 2.01
N GLY A 450 33.54 38.30 1.53
CA GLY A 450 33.84 39.52 0.78
C GLY A 450 34.34 40.71 1.62
N ARG A 451 34.39 40.60 2.96
CA ARG A 451 34.71 41.72 3.86
C ARG A 451 35.96 41.56 4.73
N SER A 452 36.73 40.48 4.61
CA SER A 452 37.99 40.35 5.38
C SER A 452 39.20 40.15 4.48
N ARG A 453 39.75 41.27 3.98
CA ARG A 453 41.17 41.35 3.62
C ARG A 453 41.96 41.43 4.93
N GLY A 454 42.76 40.41 5.21
CA GLY A 454 43.90 40.50 6.11
C GLY A 454 43.81 39.64 7.38
N GLY A 455 44.71 38.67 7.47
CA GLY A 455 45.39 38.28 8.71
C GLY A 455 44.59 37.48 9.74
N ASN A 456 44.84 36.17 9.77
CA ASN A 456 44.89 35.29 10.96
C ASN A 456 43.93 35.58 12.12
N ASN A 457 42.86 34.76 12.26
CA ASN A 457 42.43 34.23 13.56
C ASN A 457 41.37 33.12 13.43
N ILE A 458 41.83 31.91 13.10
CA ILE A 458 41.03 30.66 13.15
C ILE A 458 40.60 30.32 14.60
N ALA A 459 41.22 30.94 15.60
CA ALA A 459 40.87 30.76 17.03
C ALA A 459 39.61 31.53 17.48
N SER A 460 39.14 32.55 16.75
CA SER A 460 37.94 33.31 17.15
C SER A 460 36.62 32.67 16.72
N LEU A 461 36.66 31.79 15.70
CA LEU A 461 35.47 31.11 15.18
C LEU A 461 35.00 29.96 16.10
N PHE A 462 35.95 29.24 16.71
CA PHE A 462 35.65 28.19 17.68
C PHE A 462 35.08 28.73 18.99
N GLY A 463 35.46 29.95 19.41
CA GLY A 463 34.91 30.59 20.61
C GLY A 463 33.44 31.02 20.48
N ILE A 464 32.97 31.30 19.26
CA ILE A 464 31.56 31.63 19.02
C ILE A 464 30.71 30.34 19.01
N LEU A 465 31.21 29.24 18.44
CA LEU A 465 30.53 27.94 18.49
C LEU A 465 30.35 27.40 19.92
N ASP A 466 31.33 27.64 20.81
CA ASP A 466 31.29 27.13 22.19
C ASP A 466 30.24 27.85 23.08
N SER A 467 29.82 29.07 22.68
CA SER A 467 28.77 29.83 23.37
C SER A 467 27.34 29.34 23.04
N PHE A 468 27.16 28.59 21.95
CA PHE A 468 25.88 28.00 21.54
C PHE A 468 25.65 26.58 22.07
N LEU A 469 26.64 25.96 22.73
CA LEU A 469 26.64 24.54 23.10
C LEU A 469 26.47 24.25 24.60
N LYS A 470 26.12 25.24 25.44
CA LYS A 470 25.75 24.98 26.84
C LYS A 470 24.22 24.84 27.00
N PRO A 471 23.74 23.83 27.76
CA PRO A 471 22.32 23.68 28.03
C PRO A 471 21.86 24.72 29.06
N GLY A 472 20.77 25.42 28.73
CA GLY A 472 19.99 26.26 29.64
C GLY A 472 18.54 25.82 29.58
#